data_AF-A0A958KW38-F1
#
_entry.id   AF-A0A958KW38-F1
#
_cell.length_a   1.000
_cell.length_b   1.000
_cell.length_c   1.000
_cell.angle_alpha   90.00
_cell.angle_beta   90.00
_cell.angle_gamma   90.00
#
_symmetry.space_group_name_H-M   'P 1'
#
loop_
_entity.id
_entity.type
_entity.pdbx_description
1 polymer ?
#
loop_
_entity_poly.entity_id
_entity_poly.type
_entity_poly.pdbx_seq_one_letter_code
_entity_poly.pdbx_strand_id
1 'polypeptide(L)'
;MTSFSISRTVSPITSIKFFSLILCATLIAVFNFGCESDDDNKLAKAQECLDKVDDTNIPQAQACAAIVAGLTSPESYVIRCSVGFIVGGVTASSMASAFSAADAAPANLQAATLMGALSHDSKVHAAETVAACKASKVASLDYLATLSQTGTIMTIDGSSTTPTTFLTTCSNGGSGGTCDDAAIGTAVTSMYDVYCIGDAATNPACSDIGSAIAAGGGNPAAVAIALYALLQ
;
A
#
# COMPACT_ATOMS: atom_id res chain seq x y z
N MET A 1 -35.39 15.68 -17.14
CA MET A 1 -34.66 15.35 -18.38
C MET A 1 -33.81 16.55 -18.75
N THR A 2 -32.60 16.63 -18.22
CA THR A 2 -31.65 17.74 -18.46
C THR A 2 -30.39 17.12 -19.03
N SER A 3 -30.11 17.44 -20.28
CA SER A 3 -28.97 16.93 -21.05
C SER A 3 -27.73 17.74 -20.66
N PHE A 4 -26.68 17.05 -20.18
CA PHE A 4 -25.39 17.65 -19.87
C PHE A 4 -24.44 17.33 -21.04
N SER A 5 -24.09 18.34 -21.83
CA SER A 5 -23.19 18.21 -22.98
C SER A 5 -21.78 18.63 -22.55
N ILE A 6 -20.88 17.67 -22.35
CA ILE A 6 -19.47 17.92 -22.03
C ILE A 6 -18.69 18.09 -23.34
N SER A 7 -18.34 19.33 -23.66
CA SER A 7 -17.43 19.68 -24.76
C SER A 7 -15.99 19.38 -24.33
N ARG A 8 -15.41 18.29 -24.85
CA ARG A 8 -13.98 17.98 -24.67
C ARG A 8 -13.15 18.78 -25.68
N THR A 9 -12.57 19.89 -25.23
CA THR A 9 -11.44 20.52 -25.94
C THR A 9 -10.18 19.72 -25.67
N VAL A 10 -9.71 18.98 -26.67
CA VAL A 10 -8.42 18.31 -26.69
C VAL A 10 -7.37 19.33 -27.12
N SER A 11 -6.50 19.75 -26.20
CA SER A 11 -5.30 20.53 -26.54
C SER A 11 -4.16 19.60 -26.96
N PRO A 12 -3.46 19.86 -28.07
CA PRO A 12 -2.29 19.09 -28.45
C PRO A 12 -1.08 19.49 -27.59
N ILE A 13 -0.67 18.63 -26.68
CA ILE A 13 0.62 18.74 -25.98
C ILE A 13 1.71 18.23 -26.93
N THR A 14 2.16 19.09 -27.83
CA THR A 14 3.44 18.94 -28.52
C THR A 14 4.46 19.83 -27.84
N SER A 15 5.61 19.25 -27.48
CA SER A 15 6.87 19.93 -27.13
C SER A 15 7.27 20.09 -25.65
N ILE A 16 7.25 18.98 -24.88
CA ILE A 16 8.08 18.82 -23.67
C ILE A 16 8.87 17.52 -23.80
N LYS A 17 9.82 17.46 -24.73
CA LYS A 17 10.71 16.28 -24.91
C LYS A 17 12.21 16.57 -24.92
N PHE A 18 12.64 17.82 -24.70
CA PHE A 18 14.06 18.16 -24.81
C PHE A 18 14.74 18.73 -23.56
N PHE A 19 14.00 19.16 -22.54
CA PHE A 19 14.60 19.78 -21.35
C PHE A 19 14.87 18.82 -20.18
N SER A 20 14.28 17.62 -20.19
CA SER A 20 14.46 16.63 -19.10
C SER A 20 15.68 15.71 -19.29
N LEU A 21 16.38 15.78 -20.43
CA LEU A 21 17.53 14.92 -20.73
C LEU A 21 18.88 15.51 -20.26
N ILE A 22 18.93 16.82 -19.98
CA ILE A 22 20.20 17.52 -19.65
C ILE A 22 20.48 17.52 -18.14
N LEU A 23 19.46 17.36 -17.28
CA LEU A 23 19.65 17.38 -15.82
C LEU A 23 20.14 16.05 -15.24
N CYS A 24 19.98 14.91 -15.96
CA CYS A 24 20.50 13.61 -15.51
C CYS A 24 21.99 13.38 -15.81
N ALA A 25 22.61 14.16 -16.70
CA ALA A 25 23.97 13.88 -17.15
C ALA A 25 25.07 14.51 -16.27
N THR A 26 24.77 15.54 -15.47
CA THR A 26 25.78 16.29 -14.70
C THR A 26 26.00 15.80 -13.26
N LEU A 27 25.20 14.83 -12.77
CA LEU A 27 25.37 14.26 -11.42
C LEU A 27 26.22 12.98 -11.37
N ILE A 28 26.68 12.47 -12.53
CA ILE A 28 27.39 11.18 -12.63
C ILE A 28 28.93 11.33 -12.52
N ALA A 29 29.46 12.56 -12.58
CA ALA A 29 30.92 12.77 -12.66
C ALA A 29 31.67 12.83 -11.31
N VAL A 30 30.99 12.78 -10.16
CA VAL A 30 31.64 13.02 -8.83
C VAL A 30 31.81 11.76 -7.96
N PHE A 31 31.39 10.57 -8.41
CA PHE A 31 31.39 9.34 -7.57
C PHE A 31 32.29 8.19 -8.05
N ASN A 32 33.24 8.43 -8.96
CA ASN A 32 33.98 7.33 -9.61
C ASN A 32 35.21 6.76 -8.87
N PHE A 33 35.38 6.98 -7.56
CA PHE A 33 36.41 6.27 -6.77
C PHE A 33 35.98 5.93 -5.33
N GLY A 34 34.69 5.75 -5.08
CA GLY A 34 34.21 5.17 -3.82
C GLY A 34 34.14 3.66 -3.97
N CYS A 35 34.91 2.91 -3.18
CA CYS A 35 34.79 1.46 -3.08
C CYS A 35 33.31 1.09 -2.86
N GLU A 36 32.71 0.36 -3.80
CA GLU A 36 31.41 -0.28 -3.63
C GLU A 36 31.45 -1.07 -2.32
N SER A 37 30.57 -0.74 -1.38
CA SER A 37 30.48 -1.50 -0.13
C SER A 37 29.87 -2.88 -0.42
N ASP A 38 30.16 -3.88 0.42
CA ASP A 38 29.52 -5.20 0.30
C ASP A 38 27.98 -5.08 0.36
N ASP A 39 27.48 -4.08 1.08
CA ASP A 39 26.06 -3.77 1.20
C ASP A 39 25.48 -3.25 -0.13
N ASP A 40 26.19 -2.34 -0.82
CA ASP A 40 25.76 -1.84 -2.14
C ASP A 40 25.68 -2.96 -3.17
N ASN A 41 26.67 -3.86 -3.18
CA ASN A 41 26.70 -5.03 -4.05
C ASN A 41 25.53 -5.99 -3.74
N LYS A 42 25.19 -6.20 -2.46
CA LYS A 42 24.03 -7.01 -2.06
C LYS A 42 22.72 -6.36 -2.49
N LEU A 43 22.57 -5.05 -2.33
CA LEU A 43 21.39 -4.31 -2.78
C LEU A 43 21.21 -4.45 -4.31
N ALA A 44 22.28 -4.24 -5.07
CA ALA A 44 22.27 -4.38 -6.52
C ALA A 44 21.90 -5.81 -6.96
N LYS A 45 22.50 -6.83 -6.35
CA LYS A 45 22.16 -8.24 -6.63
C LYS A 45 20.73 -8.60 -6.27
N ALA A 46 20.21 -8.04 -5.19
CA ALA A 46 18.83 -8.29 -4.79
C ALA A 46 17.82 -7.61 -5.72
N GLN A 47 18.13 -6.43 -6.23
CA GLN A 47 17.35 -5.77 -7.29
C GLN A 47 17.39 -6.58 -8.58
N GLU A 48 18.58 -6.99 -9.05
CA GLU A 48 18.71 -7.83 -10.24
C GLU A 48 17.98 -9.18 -10.09
N CYS A 49 17.95 -9.73 -8.88
CA CYS A 49 17.17 -10.92 -8.55
C CYS A 49 15.67 -10.64 -8.68
N LEU A 50 15.18 -9.56 -8.07
CA LEU A 50 13.77 -9.15 -8.11
C LEU A 50 13.26 -8.87 -9.52
N ASP A 51 14.07 -8.22 -10.36
CA ASP A 51 13.73 -7.92 -11.76
C ASP A 51 13.47 -9.18 -12.61
N LYS A 52 13.94 -10.34 -12.14
CA LYS A 52 13.76 -11.65 -12.79
C LYS A 52 12.69 -12.50 -12.12
N VAL A 53 12.04 -12.03 -11.06
CA VAL A 53 10.96 -12.74 -10.38
C VAL A 53 9.70 -12.62 -11.23
N ASP A 54 9.14 -13.77 -11.59
CA ASP A 54 7.77 -13.84 -12.12
C ASP A 54 6.76 -13.75 -10.95
N ASP A 55 5.62 -13.13 -11.19
CA ASP A 55 4.51 -12.92 -10.26
C ASP A 55 4.00 -14.25 -9.62
N THR A 56 4.29 -15.40 -10.25
CA THR A 56 3.92 -16.72 -9.73
C THR A 56 5.03 -17.45 -8.95
N ASN A 57 6.26 -16.92 -8.91
CA ASN A 57 7.42 -17.60 -8.32
C ASN A 57 7.78 -17.08 -6.93
N ILE A 58 6.89 -17.32 -5.96
CA ILE A 58 7.06 -16.92 -4.55
C ILE A 58 8.42 -17.37 -3.96
N PRO A 59 8.90 -18.62 -4.18
CA PRO A 59 10.20 -19.03 -3.65
C PRO A 59 11.38 -18.20 -4.17
N GLN A 60 11.32 -17.76 -5.44
CA GLN A 60 12.37 -16.91 -6.00
C GLN A 60 12.34 -15.51 -5.38
N ALA A 61 11.15 -14.94 -5.14
CA ALA A 61 11.02 -13.66 -4.44
C ALA A 61 11.66 -13.71 -3.04
N GLN A 62 11.38 -14.78 -2.28
CA GLN A 62 11.97 -15.01 -0.96
C GLN A 62 13.50 -15.13 -1.03
N ALA A 63 14.03 -15.82 -2.04
CA ALA A 63 15.47 -15.93 -2.25
C ALA A 63 16.13 -14.56 -2.49
N CYS A 64 15.44 -13.63 -3.17
CA CYS A 64 15.96 -12.27 -3.35
C CYS A 64 16.04 -11.49 -2.03
N ALA A 65 15.06 -11.63 -1.13
CA ALA A 65 15.14 -11.01 0.21
C ALA A 65 16.30 -11.58 1.05
N ALA A 66 16.66 -12.85 0.86
CA ALA A 66 17.79 -13.46 1.55
C ALA A 66 19.15 -12.82 1.20
N ILE A 67 19.29 -12.24 0.01
CA ILE A 67 20.52 -11.55 -0.43
C ILE A 67 20.80 -10.33 0.46
N VAL A 68 19.75 -9.60 0.85
CA VAL A 68 19.86 -8.43 1.75
C VAL A 68 19.66 -8.80 3.22
N ALA A 69 19.62 -10.09 3.58
CA ALA A 69 19.46 -10.49 4.98
C ALA A 69 20.60 -9.95 5.84
N GLY A 70 20.27 -9.44 7.03
CA GLY A 70 21.23 -8.82 7.96
C GLY A 70 21.54 -7.35 7.69
N LEU A 71 21.21 -6.81 6.51
CA LEU A 71 21.27 -5.37 6.28
C LEU A 71 20.21 -4.63 7.09
N THR A 72 20.54 -3.43 7.56
CA THR A 72 19.65 -2.54 8.33
C THR A 72 19.45 -1.18 7.65
N SER A 73 19.96 -1.01 6.43
CA SER A 73 19.78 0.21 5.64
C SER A 73 18.32 0.35 5.18
N PRO A 74 17.78 1.57 5.08
CA PRO A 74 16.43 1.82 4.54
C PRO A 74 16.20 1.16 3.16
N GLU A 75 17.20 1.16 2.28
CA GLU A 75 17.15 0.58 0.94
C GLU A 75 16.95 -0.95 0.98
N SER A 76 17.58 -1.63 1.94
CA SER A 76 17.38 -3.07 2.13
C SER A 76 15.95 -3.38 2.57
N TYR A 77 15.34 -2.48 3.35
CA TYR A 77 13.96 -2.61 3.78
C TYR A 77 12.95 -2.27 2.68
N VAL A 78 13.29 -1.40 1.72
CA VAL A 78 12.49 -1.23 0.49
C VAL A 78 12.39 -2.56 -0.25
N ILE A 79 13.52 -3.26 -0.43
CA ILE A 79 13.55 -4.57 -1.10
C ILE A 79 12.72 -5.60 -0.34
N ARG A 80 12.87 -5.69 0.99
CA ARG A 80 12.09 -6.62 1.82
C ARG A 80 10.59 -6.31 1.82
N CYS A 81 10.23 -5.03 1.82
CA CYS A 81 8.85 -4.58 1.69
C CYS A 81 8.23 -5.06 0.37
N SER A 82 8.93 -4.83 -0.75
CA SER A 82 8.48 -5.30 -2.07
C SER A 82 8.35 -6.83 -2.14
N VAL A 83 9.32 -7.56 -1.60
CA VAL A 83 9.24 -9.04 -1.51
C VAL A 83 8.05 -9.46 -0.64
N GLY A 84 7.80 -8.77 0.48
CA GLY A 84 6.68 -9.05 1.37
C GLY A 84 5.32 -9.00 0.66
N PHE A 85 5.11 -8.00 -0.20
CA PHE A 85 3.92 -7.95 -1.06
C PHE A 85 3.82 -9.17 -1.98
N ILE A 86 4.88 -9.50 -2.72
CA ILE A 86 4.88 -10.63 -3.68
C ILE A 86 4.62 -11.96 -2.94
N VAL A 87 5.29 -12.18 -1.81
CA VAL A 87 5.11 -13.37 -0.97
C VAL A 87 3.68 -13.45 -0.40
N GLY A 88 3.09 -12.30 -0.09
CA GLY A 88 1.68 -12.19 0.31
C GLY A 88 0.68 -12.38 -0.82
N GLY A 89 1.12 -12.60 -2.07
CA GLY A 89 0.25 -12.72 -3.24
C GLY A 89 -0.16 -11.37 -3.86
N VAL A 90 0.46 -10.27 -3.43
CA VAL A 90 0.26 -8.93 -4.00
C VAL A 90 1.37 -8.63 -5.00
N THR A 91 1.04 -8.73 -6.28
CA THR A 91 1.98 -8.56 -7.40
C THR A 91 1.80 -7.20 -8.07
N ALA A 92 2.72 -6.82 -8.96
CA ALA A 92 2.56 -5.58 -9.72
C ALA A 92 1.28 -5.60 -10.58
N SER A 93 0.96 -6.76 -11.15
CA SER A 93 -0.27 -6.98 -11.92
C SER A 93 -1.53 -6.91 -11.05
N SER A 94 -1.52 -7.46 -9.83
CA SER A 94 -2.65 -7.37 -8.92
C SER A 94 -2.85 -5.94 -8.39
N MET A 95 -1.77 -5.20 -8.09
CA MET A 95 -1.83 -3.78 -7.73
C MET A 95 -2.45 -2.94 -8.86
N ALA A 96 -2.00 -3.10 -10.10
CA ALA A 96 -2.57 -2.39 -11.25
C ALA A 96 -4.07 -2.69 -11.44
N SER A 97 -4.45 -3.95 -11.25
CA SER A 97 -5.84 -4.40 -11.31
C SER A 97 -6.65 -3.83 -10.15
N ALA A 98 -6.06 -3.73 -8.95
CA ALA A 98 -6.69 -3.17 -7.76
C ALA A 98 -7.04 -1.70 -7.94
N PHE A 99 -6.11 -0.89 -8.46
CA PHE A 99 -6.39 0.53 -8.76
C PHE A 99 -7.48 0.69 -9.82
N SER A 100 -7.44 -0.13 -10.87
CA SER A 100 -8.47 -0.11 -11.93
C SER A 100 -9.85 -0.50 -11.39
N ALA A 101 -9.91 -1.50 -10.51
CA ALA A 101 -11.15 -1.93 -9.87
C ALA A 101 -11.68 -0.87 -8.89
N ALA A 102 -10.80 -0.22 -8.13
CA ALA A 102 -11.18 0.85 -7.22
C ALA A 102 -11.73 2.07 -7.97
N ASP A 103 -11.12 2.45 -9.11
CA ASP A 103 -11.62 3.56 -9.95
C ASP A 103 -13.02 3.27 -10.51
N ALA A 104 -13.27 2.02 -10.89
CA ALA A 104 -14.57 1.58 -11.40
C ALA A 104 -15.64 1.35 -10.30
N ALA A 105 -15.24 1.28 -9.03
CA ALA A 105 -16.15 1.05 -7.91
C ALA A 105 -16.94 2.33 -7.55
N PRO A 106 -18.13 2.19 -6.94
CA PRO A 106 -18.83 3.32 -6.32
C PRO A 106 -17.91 4.09 -5.36
N ALA A 107 -18.07 5.42 -5.29
CA ALA A 107 -17.18 6.31 -4.53
C ALA A 107 -16.96 5.86 -3.07
N ASN A 108 -18.01 5.39 -2.39
CA ASN A 108 -17.97 4.88 -1.02
C ASN A 108 -17.28 3.51 -0.88
N LEU A 109 -17.12 2.75 -1.96
CA LEU A 109 -16.50 1.41 -1.97
C LEU A 109 -15.09 1.40 -2.56
N GLN A 110 -14.57 2.51 -3.10
CA GLN A 110 -13.25 2.51 -3.76
C GLN A 110 -12.13 2.07 -2.81
N ALA A 111 -12.11 2.63 -1.60
CA ALA A 111 -11.11 2.28 -0.59
C ALA A 111 -11.23 0.81 -0.16
N ALA A 112 -12.44 0.31 0.08
CA ALA A 112 -12.67 -1.09 0.43
C ALA A 112 -12.30 -2.04 -0.73
N THR A 113 -12.54 -1.64 -1.97
CA THR A 113 -12.13 -2.38 -3.16
C THR A 113 -10.62 -2.49 -3.25
N LEU A 114 -9.91 -1.38 -3.03
CA LEU A 114 -8.46 -1.37 -3.01
C LEU A 114 -7.90 -2.24 -1.87
N MET A 115 -8.44 -2.12 -0.65
CA MET A 115 -8.05 -2.93 0.50
C MET A 115 -8.24 -4.43 0.24
N GLY A 116 -9.40 -4.84 -0.29
CA GLY A 116 -9.66 -6.24 -0.61
C GLY A 116 -8.79 -6.79 -1.72
N ALA A 117 -8.44 -5.97 -2.71
CA ALA A 117 -7.58 -6.38 -3.83
C ALA A 117 -6.08 -6.43 -3.47
N LEU A 118 -5.66 -5.69 -2.44
CA LEU A 118 -4.30 -5.70 -1.91
C LEU A 118 -4.13 -6.61 -0.70
N SER A 119 -5.14 -7.39 -0.32
CA SER A 119 -5.04 -8.27 0.84
C SER A 119 -4.02 -9.38 0.61
N HIS A 120 -3.25 -9.70 1.63
CA HIS A 120 -2.33 -10.83 1.63
C HIS A 120 -3.10 -12.13 1.86
N ASP A 121 -2.47 -13.24 1.48
CA ASP A 121 -2.93 -14.60 1.78
C ASP A 121 -3.00 -14.93 3.28
N SER A 122 -2.26 -14.21 4.14
CA SER A 122 -2.24 -14.39 5.58
C SER A 122 -1.99 -13.10 6.36
N LYS A 123 -2.54 -13.02 7.58
CA LYS A 123 -2.29 -11.90 8.51
C LYS A 123 -0.80 -11.78 8.90
N VAL A 124 -0.08 -12.91 8.93
CA VAL A 124 1.35 -12.96 9.28
C VAL A 124 2.16 -12.26 8.19
N HIS A 125 1.97 -12.62 6.92
CA HIS A 125 2.67 -11.98 5.81
C HIS A 125 2.36 -10.48 5.73
N ALA A 126 1.11 -10.07 5.96
CA ALA A 126 0.76 -8.65 6.00
C ALA A 126 1.51 -7.90 7.12
N ALA A 127 1.59 -8.47 8.33
CA ALA A 127 2.30 -7.87 9.45
C ALA A 127 3.82 -7.76 9.21
N GLU A 128 4.44 -8.81 8.65
CA GLU A 128 5.86 -8.79 8.27
C GLU A 128 6.16 -7.76 7.18
N THR A 129 5.25 -7.64 6.22
CA THR A 129 5.35 -6.64 5.13
C THR A 129 5.28 -5.23 5.69
N VAL A 130 4.31 -4.93 6.56
CA VAL A 130 4.21 -3.63 7.25
C VAL A 130 5.49 -3.32 8.02
N ALA A 131 6.05 -4.29 8.76
CA ALA A 131 7.29 -4.08 9.51
C ALA A 131 8.47 -3.69 8.59
N ALA A 132 8.63 -4.36 7.45
CA ALA A 132 9.65 -4.02 6.47
C ALA A 132 9.40 -2.65 5.83
N CYS A 133 8.17 -2.35 5.40
CA CYS A 133 7.82 -1.08 4.77
C CYS A 133 8.02 0.11 5.72
N LYS A 134 7.67 -0.02 7.01
CA LYS A 134 7.96 0.98 8.05
C LYS A 134 9.45 1.23 8.25
N ALA A 135 10.25 0.16 8.22
CA ALA A 135 11.70 0.26 8.37
C ALA A 135 12.37 0.91 7.15
N SER A 136 11.72 0.87 5.97
CA SER A 136 12.20 1.55 4.75
C SER A 136 12.17 3.07 4.80
N LYS A 137 11.37 3.65 5.72
CA LYS A 137 11.14 5.11 5.84
C LYS A 137 10.53 5.76 4.60
N VAL A 138 9.97 4.98 3.67
CA VAL A 138 9.22 5.49 2.52
C VAL A 138 7.74 5.53 2.89
N ALA A 139 7.20 6.74 3.11
CA ALA A 139 5.82 6.93 3.59
C ALA A 139 4.76 6.27 2.69
N SER A 140 4.96 6.26 1.37
CA SER A 140 4.03 5.61 0.44
C SER A 140 4.01 4.08 0.57
N LEU A 141 5.15 3.45 0.88
CA LEU A 141 5.22 2.00 1.10
C LEU A 141 4.59 1.61 2.43
N ASP A 142 4.80 2.41 3.47
CA ASP A 142 4.17 2.22 4.77
C ASP A 142 2.63 2.38 4.68
N TYR A 143 2.17 3.41 3.98
CA TYR A 143 0.74 3.59 3.68
C TYR A 143 0.17 2.37 2.95
N LEU A 144 0.80 1.95 1.85
CA LEU A 144 0.30 0.83 1.04
C LEU A 144 0.29 -0.48 1.83
N ALA A 145 1.31 -0.74 2.64
CA ALA A 145 1.42 -1.96 3.43
C ALA A 145 0.39 -1.97 4.57
N THR A 146 0.15 -0.83 5.20
CA THR A 146 -0.84 -0.72 6.26
C THR A 146 -2.27 -0.84 5.70
N LEU A 147 -2.53 -0.25 4.53
CA LEU A 147 -3.78 -0.43 3.79
C LEU A 147 -4.01 -1.91 3.42
N SER A 148 -2.96 -2.56 2.91
CA SER A 148 -2.96 -3.99 2.63
C SER A 148 -3.22 -4.84 3.88
N GLN A 149 -2.60 -4.50 5.03
CA GLN A 149 -2.84 -5.19 6.30
C GLN A 149 -4.28 -5.04 6.78
N THR A 150 -4.85 -3.83 6.72
CA THR A 150 -6.27 -3.62 7.04
C THR A 150 -7.15 -4.48 6.14
N GLY A 151 -6.93 -4.44 4.82
CA GLY A 151 -7.63 -5.29 3.87
C GLY A 151 -7.50 -6.77 4.19
N THR A 152 -6.30 -7.24 4.51
CA THR A 152 -6.01 -8.64 4.88
C THR A 152 -6.81 -9.10 6.10
N ILE A 153 -6.87 -8.27 7.14
CA ILE A 153 -7.65 -8.62 8.34
C ILE A 153 -9.13 -8.72 7.97
N MET A 154 -9.65 -7.73 7.23
CA MET A 154 -11.05 -7.70 6.81
C MET A 154 -11.41 -8.87 5.87
N THR A 155 -10.55 -9.23 4.91
CA THR A 155 -10.86 -10.30 3.96
C THR A 155 -10.77 -11.68 4.59
N ILE A 156 -9.79 -11.92 5.47
CA ILE A 156 -9.65 -13.19 6.19
C ILE A 156 -10.78 -13.36 7.20
N ASP A 157 -11.02 -12.36 8.05
CA ASP A 157 -12.04 -12.47 9.09
C ASP A 157 -13.46 -12.33 8.55
N GLY A 158 -13.62 -11.57 7.46
CA GLY A 158 -14.85 -11.47 6.69
C GLY A 158 -15.08 -12.66 5.77
N SER A 159 -14.10 -13.56 5.63
CA SER A 159 -14.11 -14.74 4.75
C SER A 159 -14.52 -14.41 3.30
N SER A 160 -14.09 -13.26 2.79
CA SER A 160 -14.45 -12.75 1.46
C SER A 160 -13.48 -11.67 1.00
N THR A 161 -13.15 -11.65 -0.29
CA THR A 161 -12.43 -10.53 -0.94
C THR A 161 -13.37 -9.47 -1.51
N THR A 162 -14.68 -9.73 -1.52
CA THR A 162 -15.69 -8.79 -2.01
C THR A 162 -15.98 -7.71 -0.97
N PRO A 163 -15.82 -6.41 -1.29
CA PRO A 163 -16.00 -5.29 -0.36
C PRO A 163 -17.29 -5.33 0.44
N THR A 164 -18.43 -5.43 -0.23
CA THR A 164 -19.74 -5.42 0.42
C THR A 164 -19.90 -6.58 1.40
N THR A 165 -19.42 -7.78 1.04
CA THR A 165 -19.50 -8.96 1.89
C THR A 165 -18.62 -8.84 3.12
N PHE A 166 -17.33 -8.52 2.96
CA PHE A 166 -16.46 -8.43 4.14
C PHE A 166 -16.84 -7.25 5.03
N LEU A 167 -17.30 -6.13 4.45
CA LEU A 167 -17.77 -4.97 5.24
C LEU A 167 -19.01 -5.34 6.05
N THR A 168 -19.97 -6.04 5.44
CA THR A 168 -21.18 -6.50 6.13
C THR A 168 -20.83 -7.48 7.24
N THR A 169 -19.92 -8.43 6.99
CA THR A 169 -19.48 -9.40 8.00
C THR A 169 -18.77 -8.71 9.17
N CYS A 170 -17.83 -7.80 8.89
CA CYS A 170 -17.12 -7.06 9.93
C CYS A 170 -18.05 -6.10 10.69
N SER A 171 -18.99 -5.42 10.01
CA SER A 171 -19.89 -4.45 10.67
C SER A 171 -20.98 -5.10 11.52
N ASN A 172 -21.45 -6.30 11.16
CA ASN A 172 -22.58 -6.94 11.83
C ASN A 172 -22.22 -7.64 13.14
N GLY A 173 -20.94 -7.75 13.48
CA GLY A 173 -20.56 -8.47 14.70
C GLY A 173 -20.74 -7.68 16.00
N GLY A 174 -21.09 -6.39 15.97
CA GLY A 174 -21.19 -5.57 17.19
C GLY A 174 -19.93 -5.67 18.05
N SER A 175 -20.04 -5.58 19.37
CA SER A 175 -18.91 -5.79 20.32
C SER A 175 -18.31 -7.22 20.32
N GLY A 176 -18.60 -8.02 19.30
CA GLY A 176 -18.11 -9.38 19.06
C GLY A 176 -17.91 -9.70 17.57
N GLY A 177 -17.54 -8.69 16.76
CA GLY A 177 -16.95 -8.83 15.42
C GLY A 177 -16.23 -10.15 15.19
N THR A 178 -16.47 -10.85 14.07
CA THR A 178 -15.50 -11.88 13.63
C THR A 178 -14.18 -11.23 13.22
N CYS A 179 -14.22 -9.95 12.83
CA CYS A 179 -13.06 -9.15 12.49
C CYS A 179 -12.35 -8.64 13.73
N ASP A 180 -11.01 -8.70 13.70
CA ASP A 180 -10.17 -8.12 14.74
C ASP A 180 -10.18 -6.58 14.63
N ASP A 181 -11.27 -6.00 15.13
CA ASP A 181 -11.54 -4.56 15.10
C ASP A 181 -10.41 -3.77 15.78
N ALA A 182 -9.80 -4.33 16.82
CA ALA A 182 -8.68 -3.69 17.49
C ALA A 182 -7.46 -3.59 16.55
N ALA A 183 -7.10 -4.69 15.86
CA ALA A 183 -6.01 -4.68 14.90
C ALA A 183 -6.30 -3.76 13.71
N ILE A 184 -7.53 -3.75 13.19
CA ILE A 184 -7.95 -2.85 12.11
C ILE A 184 -7.81 -1.39 12.55
N GLY A 185 -8.34 -1.02 13.71
CA GLY A 185 -8.25 0.34 14.21
C GLY A 185 -6.82 0.80 14.47
N THR A 186 -5.95 -0.09 14.98
CA THR A 186 -4.52 0.19 15.15
C THR A 186 -3.82 0.41 13.80
N ALA A 187 -4.10 -0.44 12.79
CA ALA A 187 -3.56 -0.27 11.45
C ALA A 187 -4.01 1.06 10.83
N VAL A 188 -5.31 1.37 10.91
CA VAL A 188 -5.89 2.62 10.37
C VAL A 188 -5.31 3.86 11.04
N THR A 189 -5.14 3.83 12.37
CA THR A 189 -4.47 4.93 13.10
C THR A 189 -3.03 5.11 12.64
N SER A 190 -2.28 4.00 12.49
CA SER A 190 -0.91 4.07 11.97
C SER A 190 -0.84 4.59 10.54
N MET A 191 -1.81 4.25 9.69
CA MET A 191 -1.90 4.73 8.32
C MET A 191 -2.12 6.25 8.29
N TYR A 192 -2.99 6.76 9.16
CA TYR A 192 -3.25 8.19 9.31
C TYR A 192 -2.01 8.95 9.76
N ASP A 193 -1.30 8.46 10.79
CA ASP A 193 -0.12 9.13 11.35
C ASP A 193 1.03 9.28 10.33
N VAL A 194 1.11 8.36 9.37
CA VAL A 194 2.17 8.34 8.35
C VAL A 194 1.79 9.14 7.12
N TYR A 195 0.55 8.99 6.64
CA TYR A 195 0.12 9.55 5.36
C TYR A 195 -0.57 10.90 5.49
N CYS A 196 -1.35 11.13 6.55
CA CYS A 196 -2.22 12.29 6.68
C CYS A 196 -1.55 13.49 7.37
N ILE A 197 -0.24 13.63 7.17
CA ILE A 197 0.55 14.75 7.67
C ILE A 197 1.00 15.65 6.50
N GLY A 198 1.27 16.93 6.78
CA GLY A 198 1.74 17.89 5.78
C GLY A 198 0.72 18.13 4.65
N ASP A 199 1.17 18.14 3.41
CA ASP A 199 0.34 18.46 2.23
C ASP A 199 -0.77 17.42 2.00
N ALA A 200 -0.54 16.16 2.39
CA ALA A 200 -1.49 15.07 2.23
C ALA A 200 -2.66 15.14 3.24
N ALA A 201 -2.57 15.95 4.30
CA ALA A 201 -3.65 16.13 5.28
C ALA A 201 -4.95 16.69 4.67
N THR A 202 -4.86 17.34 3.50
CA THR A 202 -6.01 17.89 2.76
C THR A 202 -6.72 16.87 1.87
N ASN A 203 -6.17 15.66 1.75
CA ASN A 203 -6.78 14.59 0.97
C ASN A 203 -8.12 14.17 1.62
N PRO A 204 -9.23 14.07 0.86
CA PRO A 204 -10.52 13.63 1.41
C PRO A 204 -10.45 12.33 2.21
N ALA A 205 -9.63 11.36 1.78
CA ALA A 205 -9.43 10.11 2.52
C ALA A 205 -8.89 10.34 3.94
N CYS A 206 -8.04 11.36 4.13
CA CYS A 206 -7.54 11.74 5.45
C CYS A 206 -8.62 12.36 6.33
N SER A 207 -9.54 13.14 5.76
CA SER A 207 -10.69 13.66 6.51
C SER A 207 -11.59 12.52 7.01
N ASP A 208 -11.84 11.52 6.17
CA ASP A 208 -12.67 10.36 6.52
C ASP A 208 -12.01 9.50 7.59
N ILE A 209 -10.74 9.13 7.39
CA ILE A 209 -9.97 8.36 8.37
C ILE A 209 -9.83 9.12 9.71
N GLY A 210 -9.54 10.43 9.65
CA GLY A 210 -9.44 11.27 10.84
C GLY A 210 -10.76 11.38 11.61
N SER A 211 -11.89 11.41 10.90
CA SER A 211 -13.22 11.39 11.50
C SER A 211 -13.51 10.05 12.20
N ALA A 212 -13.11 8.93 11.60
CA ALA A 212 -13.22 7.61 12.24
C ALA A 212 -12.35 7.51 13.51
N ILE A 213 -11.12 8.01 13.46
CA ILE A 213 -10.21 8.04 14.62
C ILE A 213 -10.80 8.89 15.75
N ALA A 214 -11.31 10.08 15.42
CA ALA A 214 -11.94 10.98 16.38
C ALA A 214 -13.20 10.34 17.02
N ALA A 215 -14.04 9.69 16.22
CA ALA A 215 -15.22 8.96 16.70
C ALA A 215 -14.86 7.80 17.62
N GLY A 216 -13.73 7.12 17.38
CA GLY A 216 -13.24 6.03 18.22
C GLY A 216 -12.67 6.46 19.57
N GLY A 217 -12.36 7.75 19.77
CA GLY A 217 -11.94 8.30 21.06
C GLY A 217 -10.70 7.63 21.66
N GLY A 218 -9.78 7.15 20.81
CA GLY A 218 -8.58 6.43 21.23
C GLY A 218 -8.77 4.92 21.49
N ASN A 219 -9.98 4.38 21.32
CA ASN A 219 -10.24 2.94 21.34
C ASN A 219 -10.13 2.36 19.91
N PRO A 220 -9.12 1.53 19.60
CA PRO A 220 -8.93 0.98 18.26
C PRO A 220 -10.16 0.24 17.71
N ALA A 221 -10.84 -0.56 18.53
CA ALA A 221 -12.03 -1.27 18.06
C ALA A 221 -13.15 -0.31 17.64
N ALA A 222 -13.32 0.80 18.38
CA ALA A 222 -14.29 1.84 18.03
C ALA A 222 -13.89 2.61 16.76
N VAL A 223 -12.59 2.79 16.50
CA VAL A 223 -12.09 3.36 15.23
C VAL A 223 -12.47 2.47 14.05
N ALA A 224 -12.30 1.15 14.16
CA ALA A 224 -12.68 0.21 13.11
C ALA A 224 -14.19 0.23 12.81
N ILE A 225 -15.03 0.24 13.84
CA ILE A 225 -16.49 0.35 13.69
C ILE A 225 -16.87 1.65 12.96
N ALA A 226 -16.25 2.77 13.34
CA ALA A 226 -16.48 4.05 12.67
C ALA A 226 -16.01 4.03 11.21
N LEU A 227 -14.89 3.37 10.92
CA LEU A 227 -14.40 3.20 9.56
C LEU A 227 -15.38 2.38 8.71
N TYR A 228 -15.94 1.28 9.23
CA TYR A 228 -16.90 0.47 8.48
C TYR A 228 -18.12 1.29 8.05
N ALA A 229 -18.60 2.19 8.90
CA ALA A 229 -19.73 3.06 8.59
C ALA A 229 -19.43 4.05 7.44
N LEU A 230 -18.16 4.44 7.24
CA LEU A 230 -17.74 5.30 6.13
C LEU A 230 -17.54 4.54 4.82
N LEU A 231 -17.25 3.25 4.91
CA LEU A 231 -16.98 2.38 3.75
C LEU A 231 -18.24 1.69 3.20
N GLN A 232 -19.42 1.93 3.77
CA GLN A 232 -20.71 1.37 3.33
C GLN A 232 -21.51 2.35 2.48
#